data_AF-A0A3P7KK99-F1
#
_entry.id   AF-A0A3P7KK99-F1
#
_cell.length_a   1.000
_cell.length_b   1.000
_cell.length_c   1.000
_cell.angle_alpha   90.00
_cell.angle_beta   90.00
_cell.angle_gamma   90.00
#
_symmetry.space_group_name_H-M   'P 1'
#
loop_
_entity.id
_entity.type
_entity.pdbx_description
1 polymer ?
#
loop_
_entity_poly.entity_id
_entity_poly.type
_entity_poly.pdbx_seq_one_letter_code
_entity_poly.pdbx_strand_id
1 'polypeptide(L)'
;MYNSVDQQFDSTWPVNAVVYHTGNVTWIPPAVIRSSCSIDIAYFPFDSQHCTMKFGSWTYSGFFTDLRNASVSVGTYQPNGEWELLGTFLPNVGMSTAFSSN
;
A
#
# COMPACT_ATOMS: atom_id res chain seq x y z
N MET A 1 2.27 8.47 3.15
CA MET A 1 1.52 7.37 3.82
C MET A 1 1.51 7.62 5.32
N TYR A 2 0.38 7.46 6.02
CA TYR A 2 0.28 7.88 7.43
C TYR A 2 0.97 6.95 8.43
N ASN A 3 0.89 5.63 8.25
CA ASN A 3 1.55 4.66 9.12
C ASN A 3 2.92 4.23 8.57
N SER A 4 3.65 5.17 7.96
CA SER A 4 5.03 4.95 7.53
C SER A 4 5.97 4.90 8.74
N VAL A 5 6.98 4.04 8.67
CA VAL A 5 8.14 4.03 9.59
C VAL A 5 9.43 4.47 8.91
N ASP A 6 9.34 4.93 7.66
CA ASP A 6 10.49 5.45 6.92
C ASP A 6 10.88 6.86 7.43
N GLN A 7 12.17 7.18 7.35
CA GLN A 7 12.69 8.51 7.70
C GLN A 7 12.34 9.56 6.64
N GLN A 8 12.20 9.14 5.38
CA GLN A 8 11.73 9.99 4.29
C GLN A 8 10.22 9.83 4.13
N PHE A 9 9.50 10.94 4.18
CA PHE A 9 8.04 10.94 4.00
C PHE A 9 7.63 10.60 2.56
N ASP A 10 8.44 11.03 1.59
CA ASP A 10 8.30 10.65 0.19
C ASP A 10 9.25 9.49 -0.13
N SER A 11 8.68 8.28 -0.25
CA SER A 11 9.41 7.07 -0.61
C SER A 11 9.37 6.77 -2.11
N THR A 12 8.87 7.71 -2.92
CA THR A 12 8.76 7.54 -4.37
C THR A 12 10.02 7.96 -5.10
N TRP A 13 10.32 7.27 -6.20
CA TRP A 13 11.37 7.72 -7.12
C TRP A 13 10.80 8.66 -8.20
N PRO A 14 11.58 9.66 -8.65
CA PRO A 14 11.14 10.59 -9.68
C PRO A 14 10.92 9.86 -11.01
N VAL A 15 9.72 9.99 -11.55
CA VAL A 15 9.33 9.44 -12.85
C VAL A 15 8.46 10.45 -13.61
N ASN A 16 8.40 10.28 -14.93
CA ASN A 16 7.56 11.11 -15.77
C ASN A 16 6.06 10.77 -15.59
N ALA A 17 5.21 11.77 -15.74
CA ALA A 17 3.76 11.60 -15.84
C ALA A 17 3.34 11.54 -17.32
N VAL A 18 2.28 10.80 -17.61
CA VAL A 18 1.63 10.76 -18.93
C VAL A 18 0.43 11.69 -18.90
N VAL A 19 0.41 12.69 -19.78
CA VAL A 19 -0.68 13.68 -19.90
C VAL A 19 -1.45 13.43 -21.18
N TYR A 20 -2.76 13.26 -21.07
CA TYR A 20 -3.66 13.05 -22.20
C TYR A 20 -4.28 14.37 -22.65
N HIS A 21 -4.67 14.45 -23.93
CA HIS A 21 -5.31 15.64 -24.50
C HIS A 21 -6.67 15.99 -23.84
N THR A 22 -7.28 15.04 -23.11
CA THR A 22 -8.51 15.25 -22.33
C THR A 22 -8.27 15.97 -21.01
N GLY A 23 -7.00 16.21 -20.63
CA GLY A 23 -6.61 16.73 -19.32
C GLY A 23 -6.40 15.66 -18.25
N ASN A 24 -6.62 14.38 -18.58
CA ASN A 24 -6.31 13.28 -17.67
C ASN A 24 -4.80 13.11 -17.52
N VAL A 25 -4.35 12.82 -16.30
CA VAL A 25 -2.94 12.59 -15.98
C VAL A 25 -2.80 11.23 -15.31
N THR A 26 -1.87 10.41 -15.81
CA THR A 26 -1.49 9.14 -15.18
C THR A 26 -0.07 9.23 -14.67
N TRP A 27 0.10 8.95 -13.38
CA TRP A 27 1.39 8.98 -12.70
C TRP A 27 1.52 7.76 -11.78
N ILE A 28 2.53 6.93 -12.03
CA ILE A 28 2.74 5.65 -11.35
C ILE A 28 4.20 5.59 -10.90
N PRO A 29 4.56 6.24 -9.78
CA PRO A 29 5.91 6.17 -9.27
C PRO A 29 6.18 4.82 -8.60
N PRO A 30 7.36 4.21 -8.80
CA PRO A 30 7.79 3.09 -7.97
C PRO A 30 8.08 3.61 -6.55
N ALA A 31 7.87 2.76 -5.55
CA ALA A 31 8.18 3.07 -4.16
C ALA A 31 8.47 1.81 -3.37
N VAL A 32 9.40 1.89 -2.42
CA VAL A 32 9.52 0.92 -1.32
C VAL A 32 8.83 1.54 -0.12
N ILE A 33 7.81 0.86 0.39
CA ILE A 33 6.96 1.38 1.46
C ILE A 33 7.24 0.57 2.73
N ARG A 34 7.61 1.26 3.81
CA ARG A 34 7.83 0.66 5.12
C ARG A 34 6.74 1.13 6.05
N SER A 35 5.87 0.21 6.46
CA SER A 35 4.72 0.53 7.30
C SER A 35 4.80 -0.13 8.67
N SER A 36 4.30 0.54 9.69
CA SER A 36 4.02 -0.13 10.97
C SER A 36 2.78 -1.01 10.83
N CYS A 37 2.87 -2.22 11.36
CA CYS A 37 1.81 -3.22 11.42
C CYS A 37 1.81 -3.84 12.82
N SER A 38 0.62 -4.07 13.39
CA SER A 38 0.47 -4.83 14.62
C SER A 38 0.55 -6.31 14.30
N ILE A 39 1.43 -7.04 14.98
CA ILE A 39 1.60 -8.48 14.81
C ILE A 39 0.99 -9.24 15.98
N ASP A 40 0.37 -10.38 15.70
CA ASP A 40 -0.12 -11.33 16.71
C ASP A 40 0.69 -12.62 16.65
N ILE A 41 1.42 -12.92 17.72
CA ILE A 41 2.36 -14.05 17.81
C ILE A 41 1.81 -15.21 18.64
N ALA A 42 0.50 -15.27 18.88
CA ALA A 42 -0.12 -16.32 19.68
C ALA A 42 0.15 -17.76 19.15
N TYR A 43 0.37 -17.90 17.84
CA TYR A 43 0.50 -19.19 17.15
C TYR A 43 1.85 -19.40 16.45
N PHE A 44 2.88 -18.65 16.84
CA PHE A 44 4.22 -18.80 16.26
C PHE A 44 4.71 -20.26 16.32
N PRO A 45 5.31 -20.82 15.24
CA PRO A 45 5.72 -20.16 13.99
C PRO A 45 4.67 -20.19 12.87
N PHE A 46 3.43 -20.64 13.12
CA PHE A 46 2.37 -20.81 12.12
C PHE A 46 1.23 -19.80 12.35
N ASP A 47 1.56 -18.53 12.24
CA ASP A 47 0.69 -17.40 12.51
C ASP A 47 0.27 -16.68 11.22
N SER A 48 -0.91 -16.07 11.28
CA SER A 48 -1.46 -15.24 10.21
C SER A 48 -1.40 -13.77 10.61
N GLN A 49 -0.94 -12.92 9.70
CA GLN A 49 -0.76 -11.49 9.93
C GLN A 49 -1.62 -10.66 8.99
N HIS A 50 -2.30 -9.65 9.54
CA HIS A 50 -3.12 -8.69 8.79
C HIS A 50 -2.54 -7.28 8.90
N CYS A 51 -1.94 -6.79 7.82
CA CYS A 51 -1.28 -5.49 7.79
C CYS A 51 -2.03 -4.49 6.93
N THR A 52 -2.32 -3.32 7.49
CA THR A 52 -3.00 -2.22 6.79
C THR A 52 -2.06 -1.06 6.50
N MET A 53 -2.14 -0.54 5.28
CA MET A 53 -1.46 0.65 4.79
C MET A 53 -2.45 1.77 4.55
N LYS A 54 -2.23 2.94 5.15
CA LYS A 54 -3.12 4.10 5.08
C LYS A 54 -2.55 5.18 4.17
N PHE A 55 -3.22 5.41 3.05
CA PHE A 55 -2.87 6.44 2.07
C PHE A 55 -3.78 7.64 2.21
N GLY A 56 -3.25 8.82 1.90
CA GLY A 56 -3.98 10.07 2.02
C GLY A 56 -3.16 11.27 1.64
N SER A 57 -3.84 12.36 1.31
CA SER A 57 -3.20 13.65 1.09
C SER A 57 -2.69 14.19 2.43
N TRP A 58 -1.47 14.71 2.43
CA TRP A 58 -0.91 15.32 3.63
C TRP A 58 -1.44 16.74 3.86
N THR A 59 -1.65 17.48 2.77
CA THR A 59 -1.92 18.93 2.80
C THR A 59 -3.40 19.29 2.59
N TYR A 60 -4.15 18.44 1.88
CA TYR A 60 -5.53 18.73 1.50
C TYR A 60 -6.52 17.78 2.20
N SER A 61 -7.63 18.32 2.65
CA SER A 61 -8.74 17.54 3.22
C SER A 61 -9.68 17.02 2.13
N GLY A 62 -10.62 16.15 2.52
CA GLY A 62 -11.64 15.59 1.63
C GLY A 62 -12.55 16.62 0.94
N PHE A 63 -12.59 17.87 1.41
CA PHE A 63 -13.31 18.95 0.74
C PHE A 63 -12.61 19.46 -0.52
N PHE A 64 -11.28 19.29 -0.60
CA PHE A 64 -10.45 19.75 -1.70
C PHE A 64 -9.96 18.60 -2.58
N THR A 65 -9.83 17.40 -2.02
CA THR A 65 -9.32 16.23 -2.74
C THR A 65 -10.13 14.98 -2.37
N ASP A 66 -10.87 14.45 -3.35
CA ASP A 66 -11.59 13.19 -3.23
C ASP A 66 -10.68 12.03 -3.70
N LEU A 67 -10.23 11.21 -2.75
CA LEU A 67 -9.42 10.02 -3.02
C LEU A 67 -10.33 8.81 -3.17
N ARG A 68 -10.23 8.13 -4.32
CA ARG A 68 -11.02 6.93 -4.62
C ARG A 68 -10.13 5.71 -4.71
N ASN A 69 -10.60 4.60 -4.17
CA ASN A 69 -9.89 3.33 -4.25
C ASN A 69 -9.74 2.87 -5.70
N ALA A 70 -8.52 2.48 -6.05
CA ALA A 70 -8.23 1.71 -7.25
C ALA A 70 -8.17 0.21 -6.91
N SER A 71 -8.03 -0.66 -7.91
CA SER A 71 -7.76 -2.08 -7.70
C SER A 71 -6.30 -2.32 -7.29
N VAL A 72 -6.09 -3.36 -6.48
CA VAL A 72 -4.75 -3.91 -6.21
C VAL A 72 -4.51 -5.04 -7.21
N SER A 73 -3.41 -4.95 -7.97
CA SER A 73 -3.02 -6.00 -8.92
C SER A 73 -1.88 -6.83 -8.34
N VAL A 74 -2.08 -8.14 -8.27
CA VAL A 74 -1.10 -9.13 -7.79
C VAL A 74 -0.46 -9.88 -8.98
N GLY A 75 -0.74 -9.49 -10.22
CA GLY A 75 -0.29 -10.22 -11.42
C GLY A 75 1.23 -10.29 -11.62
N THR A 76 1.98 -9.38 -11.01
CA THR A 76 3.45 -9.35 -11.03
C THR A 76 4.06 -9.61 -9.65
N TYR A 77 3.31 -10.20 -8.73
CA TYR A 77 3.79 -10.52 -7.39
C TYR A 77 4.83 -11.64 -7.44
N GLN A 78 5.95 -11.42 -6.76
CA GLN A 78 6.97 -12.44 -6.55
C GLN A 78 6.71 -13.11 -5.18
N PRO A 79 6.49 -14.44 -5.12
CA PRO A 79 6.26 -15.14 -3.85
C PRO A 79 7.47 -15.03 -2.92
N ASN A 80 7.19 -14.88 -1.62
CA ASN A 80 8.19 -14.86 -0.56
C ASN A 80 8.45 -16.31 -0.07
N GLY A 81 9.67 -16.57 0.43
CA GLY A 81 10.05 -17.90 0.92
C GLY A 81 9.52 -18.24 2.31
N GLU A 82 9.18 -17.24 3.11
CA GLU A 82 8.70 -17.37 4.49
C GLU A 82 7.20 -17.08 4.60
N TRP A 83 6.68 -16.16 3.80
CA TRP A 83 5.29 -15.68 3.89
C TRP A 83 4.46 -16.00 2.64
N GLU A 84 3.31 -16.63 2.82
CA GLU A 84 2.27 -16.81 1.81
C GLU A 84 1.29 -15.63 1.83
N LEU A 85 1.05 -14.99 0.69
CA LEU A 85 0.02 -13.95 0.55
C LEU A 85 -1.36 -14.60 0.39
N LEU A 86 -2.19 -14.48 1.43
CA LEU A 86 -3.56 -15.03 1.44
C LEU A 86 -4.56 -14.14 0.70
N GLY A 87 -4.33 -12.82 0.70
CA GLY A 87 -5.21 -11.89 -0.01
C GLY A 87 -4.94 -10.41 0.25
N THR A 88 -5.54 -9.58 -0.61
CA THR A 88 -5.50 -8.12 -0.51
C THR A 88 -6.92 -7.57 -0.46
N PHE A 89 -7.18 -6.65 0.47
CA PHE A 89 -8.48 -6.02 0.69
C PHE A 89 -8.32 -4.50 0.73
N LEU A 90 -9.37 -3.76 0.36
CA LEU A 90 -9.35 -2.30 0.30
C LEU A 90 -10.34 -1.70 1.30
N PRO A 91 -9.97 -1.58 2.59
CA PRO A 91 -10.81 -0.93 3.58
C PRO A 91 -10.67 0.60 3.50
N ASN A 92 -11.73 1.30 3.08
CA ASN A 92 -11.71 2.77 2.85
C ASN A 92 -10.50 3.18 1.99
N VAL A 93 -9.98 4.41 2.10
CA VAL A 93 -8.75 4.87 1.42
C VAL A 93 -7.52 4.23 2.06
N GLY A 94 -7.27 2.96 1.74
CA GLY A 94 -6.19 2.15 2.29
C GLY A 94 -6.13 0.76 1.67
N MET A 95 -5.04 0.05 1.94
CA MET A 95 -4.81 -1.31 1.48
C MET A 95 -4.50 -2.21 2.68
N SER A 96 -5.18 -3.34 2.80
CA SER A 96 -4.90 -4.37 3.79
C SER A 96 -4.44 -5.65 3.12
N THR A 97 -3.47 -6.32 3.69
CA THR A 97 -2.86 -7.55 3.17
C THR A 97 -2.81 -8.60 4.26
N ALA A 98 -3.25 -9.81 3.94
CA ALA A 98 -3.19 -10.96 4.82
C ALA A 98 -2.07 -11.92 4.38
N PHE A 99 -1.21 -12.32 5.32
CA PHE A 99 -0.13 -13.27 5.08
C PHE A 99 -0.15 -14.40 6.10
N SER A 100 0.35 -15.58 5.74
CA SER A 100 0.61 -16.70 6.65
C SER A 100 2.09 -17.05 6.60
N SER A 101 2.69 -17.37 7.73
CA SER A 101 4.02 -17.99 7.75
C SER A 101 3.95 -19.46 7.30
N ASN A 102 4.99 -19.92 6.61
CA ASN A 102 5.18 -21.32 6.17
C ASN A 102 5.86 -22.20 7.21
#